data_AF-A0A109D9Y4-F1
#
_entry.id   AF-A0A109D9Y4-F1
#
_cell.length_a   1.000
_cell.length_b   1.000
_cell.length_c   1.000
_cell.angle_alpha   90.00
_cell.angle_beta   90.00
_cell.angle_gamma   90.00
#
_symmetry.space_group_name_H-M   'P 1'
#
loop_
_entity.id
_entity.type
_entity.pdbx_description
1 polymer ?
#
loop_
_entity_poly.entity_id
_entity_poly.type
_entity_poly.pdbx_seq_one_letter_code
_entity_poly.pdbx_strand_id
1 'polypeptide(L)'
;MKILKNYIGLSLSFLVLGCTSYPEQGTGGLAESYDSINYQNSDLSPVMPDEPLGPEHGLRFDWQLAKLHLNALIQEGARWCFPAAVLQAIEKQNRIARELQGGLLLDAANDLVIQRKRLNELELQLDYVTSQARCEPPKNESQFRMQLSMIELLYDLLNVDNQFAKNSTEVNPKYMGHLAEAANILKQNESLDLIVTGHADASGSETYNNKLALGRAKQVERYLTIFGLSPQRIKAVSVGETVPLFEGENDETRLTNRRVSIEVISHENAAKMGGAL
;
A
#
# COMPACT_ATOMS: atom_id res chain seq x y z
N MET A 1 -53.43 -24.98 55.73
CA MET A 1 -53.22 -24.12 56.92
C MET A 1 -51.94 -24.56 57.63
N LYS A 2 -50.86 -23.76 57.50
CA LYS A 2 -49.58 -23.72 58.26
C LYS A 2 -48.60 -22.90 57.37
N ILE A 3 -48.78 -21.58 57.33
CA ILE A 3 -48.13 -20.54 58.17
C ILE A 3 -46.70 -20.22 57.70
N LEU A 4 -46.58 -19.03 57.10
CA LEU A 4 -45.38 -18.23 56.85
C LEU A 4 -44.53 -18.01 58.12
N LYS A 5 -43.19 -17.93 57.99
CA LYS A 5 -42.40 -16.68 58.06
C LYS A 5 -40.87 -16.91 58.17
N ASN A 6 -40.14 -16.07 57.42
CA ASN A 6 -38.79 -15.51 57.62
C ASN A 6 -37.60 -16.50 57.61
N TYR A 7 -36.44 -16.23 57.00
CA TYR A 7 -35.59 -15.05 57.13
C TYR A 7 -34.63 -14.85 55.93
N ILE A 8 -34.53 -13.59 55.48
CA ILE A 8 -33.32 -12.83 55.13
C ILE A 8 -32.15 -13.63 54.51
N GLY A 9 -32.04 -13.55 53.19
CA GLY A 9 -30.82 -13.85 52.43
C GLY A 9 -30.54 -12.70 51.46
N LEU A 10 -29.77 -11.72 51.93
CA LEU A 10 -29.26 -10.61 51.14
C LEU A 10 -28.18 -11.15 50.20
N SER A 11 -28.52 -11.48 48.95
CA SER A 11 -27.54 -11.69 47.89
C SER A 11 -27.86 -10.78 46.73
N LEU A 12 -27.40 -9.53 46.86
CA LEU A 12 -27.29 -8.58 45.76
C LEU A 12 -26.17 -9.08 44.84
N SER A 13 -26.48 -10.06 44.01
CA SER A 13 -25.60 -10.53 42.94
C SER A 13 -25.58 -9.44 41.87
N PHE A 14 -24.74 -8.43 42.05
CA PHE A 14 -24.32 -7.54 40.98
C PHE A 14 -23.69 -8.43 39.91
N LEU A 15 -24.48 -8.80 38.90
CA LEU A 15 -23.98 -9.31 37.64
C LEU A 15 -23.08 -8.21 37.08
N VAL A 16 -21.78 -8.36 37.30
CA VAL A 16 -20.77 -7.69 36.50
C VAL A 16 -20.97 -8.21 35.08
N LEU A 17 -21.81 -7.51 34.32
CA LEU A 17 -21.79 -7.55 32.87
C LEU A 17 -20.43 -7.00 32.45
N GLY A 18 -19.41 -7.88 32.49
CA GLY A 18 -18.20 -7.68 31.73
C GLY A 18 -18.58 -7.86 30.27
N CYS A 19 -18.99 -6.78 29.61
CA CYS A 19 -19.02 -6.74 28.15
C CYS A 19 -17.57 -6.83 27.69
N THR A 20 -17.07 -8.04 27.43
CA THR A 20 -15.87 -8.20 26.62
C THR A 20 -16.31 -7.94 25.18
N SER A 21 -16.27 -6.69 24.73
CA SER A 21 -16.41 -6.38 23.31
C SER A 21 -15.13 -6.85 22.63
N TYR A 22 -15.13 -8.08 22.14
CA TYR A 22 -14.13 -8.50 21.17
C TYR A 22 -14.52 -7.84 19.84
N PRO A 23 -13.65 -7.04 19.21
CA PRO A 23 -13.94 -6.46 17.92
C PRO A 23 -14.19 -7.56 16.87
N GLU A 24 -14.99 -7.26 15.85
CA GLU A 24 -15.16 -8.16 14.71
C GLU A 24 -13.78 -8.46 14.10
N GLN A 25 -13.57 -9.71 13.65
CA GLN A 25 -12.35 -10.14 12.98
C GLN A 25 -12.02 -9.15 11.84
N GLY A 26 -10.87 -8.49 11.95
CA GLY A 26 -10.42 -7.49 10.97
C GLY A 26 -10.58 -6.03 11.39
N THR A 27 -11.03 -5.75 12.61
CA THR A 27 -10.88 -4.40 13.20
C THR A 27 -9.82 -4.47 14.30
N GLY A 28 -8.64 -3.91 14.02
CA GLY A 28 -7.58 -3.73 15.01
C GLY A 28 -8.11 -2.97 16.22
N GLY A 29 -7.63 -3.32 17.42
CA GLY A 29 -7.98 -2.62 18.65
C GLY A 29 -7.42 -1.19 18.68
N LEU A 30 -7.33 -0.61 19.89
CA LEU A 30 -6.77 0.73 20.19
C LEU A 30 -5.34 1.00 19.62
N ALA A 31 -4.73 0.04 18.94
CA ALA A 31 -3.50 0.21 18.16
C ALA A 31 -3.69 1.04 16.89
N GLU A 32 -4.91 1.18 16.36
CA GLU A 32 -5.18 1.97 15.14
C GLU A 32 -5.33 3.48 15.41
N SER A 33 -5.37 3.91 16.67
CA SER A 33 -5.41 5.34 17.02
C SER A 33 -4.00 5.97 17.16
N TYR A 34 -2.95 5.33 16.64
CA TYR A 34 -1.61 5.91 16.59
C TYR A 34 -1.46 6.89 15.41
N ASP A 35 -2.25 7.97 15.45
CA ASP A 35 -2.07 9.17 14.60
C ASP A 35 -0.80 9.97 14.94
N SER A 36 0.04 9.49 15.87
CA SER A 36 1.20 10.22 16.38
C SER A 36 2.54 9.85 15.75
N ILE A 37 2.61 8.82 14.89
CA ILE A 37 3.87 8.42 14.23
C ILE A 37 3.76 8.59 12.72
N ASN A 38 4.31 9.71 12.24
CA ASN A 38 4.46 9.99 10.82
C ASN A 38 5.91 10.37 10.51
N TYR A 39 6.30 10.24 9.25
CA TYR A 39 7.61 10.52 8.70
C TYR A 39 8.21 11.86 9.16
N GLN A 40 7.36 12.87 9.36
CA GLN A 40 7.79 14.21 9.78
C GLN A 40 8.11 14.30 11.27
N ASN A 41 7.36 13.61 12.14
CA ASN A 41 7.42 13.75 13.59
C ASN A 41 7.93 12.50 14.33
N SER A 42 8.19 11.40 13.62
CA SER A 42 8.73 10.18 14.18
C SER A 42 10.22 10.38 14.49
N ASP A 43 10.53 10.54 15.78
CA ASP A 43 11.87 10.52 16.33
C ASP A 43 12.09 9.19 17.07
N LEU A 44 12.30 8.12 16.30
CA LEU A 44 12.72 6.83 16.83
C LEU A 44 14.21 6.92 17.13
N SER A 45 14.58 7.17 18.40
CA SER A 45 15.97 7.12 18.82
C SER A 45 16.52 5.70 18.66
N PRO A 46 17.66 5.50 17.97
CA PRO A 46 18.28 4.18 17.80
C PRO A 46 18.69 3.51 19.10
N VAL A 47 19.00 4.30 20.12
CA VAL A 47 19.43 3.83 21.44
C VAL A 47 18.60 4.50 22.51
N MET A 48 17.99 3.69 23.37
CA MET A 48 17.27 4.16 24.55
C MET A 48 18.17 3.95 25.78
N PRO A 49 18.38 4.97 26.64
CA PRO A 49 19.32 4.86 27.77
C PRO A 49 19.02 3.72 28.75
N ASP A 50 17.75 3.33 28.86
CA ASP A 50 17.24 2.36 29.83
C ASP A 50 16.94 0.97 29.21
N GLU A 51 17.27 0.75 27.94
CA GLU A 51 17.01 -0.50 27.23
C GLU A 51 18.33 -1.28 27.00
N PRO A 52 18.39 -2.60 27.31
CA PRO A 52 19.57 -3.39 26.97
C PRO A 52 19.73 -3.48 25.45
N LEU A 53 20.98 -3.48 24.96
CA LEU A 53 21.24 -3.59 23.53
C LEU A 53 20.70 -4.91 22.96
N GLY A 54 19.77 -4.80 22.02
CA GLY A 54 19.19 -5.91 21.28
C GLY A 54 19.00 -5.61 19.78
N PRO A 55 18.48 -6.57 19.01
CA PRO A 55 18.31 -6.45 17.55
C PRO A 55 17.48 -5.23 17.11
N GLU A 56 16.50 -4.82 17.93
CA GLU A 56 15.63 -3.66 17.70
C GLU A 56 16.40 -2.34 17.56
N HIS A 57 17.53 -2.20 18.25
CA HIS A 57 18.40 -1.02 18.15
C HIS A 57 19.01 -0.88 16.76
N GLY A 58 19.46 -2.00 16.18
CA GLY A 58 19.99 -2.05 14.82
C GLY A 58 18.93 -1.68 13.79
N LEU A 59 17.70 -2.18 13.97
CA LEU A 59 16.60 -1.87 13.06
C LEU A 59 16.13 -0.41 13.16
N ARG A 60 16.10 0.18 14.36
CA ARG A 60 15.82 1.62 14.55
C ARG A 60 16.89 2.48 13.88
N PHE A 61 18.17 2.08 13.98
CA PHE A 61 19.27 2.75 13.28
C PHE A 61 19.12 2.66 11.75
N ASP A 62 18.86 1.46 11.21
CA ASP A 62 18.64 1.25 9.78
C ASP A 62 17.44 2.06 9.25
N TRP A 63 16.36 2.13 10.04
CA TRP A 63 15.20 2.97 9.74
C TRP A 63 15.59 4.46 9.67
N GLN A 64 16.38 4.97 10.62
CA GLN A 64 16.85 6.35 10.60
C GLN A 64 17.75 6.62 9.39
N LEU A 65 18.61 5.68 9.02
CA LEU A 65 19.46 5.79 7.83
C LEU A 65 18.61 5.86 6.55
N ALA A 66 17.59 5.01 6.42
CA ALA A 66 16.65 5.05 5.29
C ALA A 66 15.87 6.37 5.23
N LYS A 67 15.44 6.91 6.39
CA LYS A 67 14.79 8.23 6.48
C LYS A 67 15.72 9.35 5.98
N LEU A 68 16.99 9.32 6.37
CA LEU A 68 17.98 10.31 5.92
C LEU A 68 18.23 10.23 4.41
N HIS A 69 18.33 9.00 3.86
CA HIS A 69 18.46 8.79 2.42
C HIS A 69 17.25 9.37 1.66
N LEU A 70 16.03 9.04 2.08
CA LEU A 70 14.82 9.58 1.45
C LEU A 70 14.75 11.12 1.54
N ASN A 71 15.15 11.71 2.67
CA ASN A 71 15.24 13.17 2.80
C ASN A 71 16.23 13.79 1.81
N ALA A 72 17.40 13.17 1.59
CA ALA A 72 18.38 13.64 0.61
C ALA A 72 17.78 13.65 -0.80
N LEU A 73 17.16 12.55 -1.22
CA LEU A 73 16.48 12.44 -2.53
C LEU A 73 15.38 13.52 -2.70
N ILE A 74 14.57 13.75 -1.66
CA ILE A 74 13.55 14.81 -1.70
C ILE A 74 14.18 16.19 -1.88
N GLN A 75 15.29 16.48 -1.21
CA GLN A 75 16.01 17.75 -1.34
C GLN A 75 16.63 17.93 -2.74
N GLU A 76 17.08 16.85 -3.36
CA GLU A 76 17.56 16.84 -4.75
C GLU A 76 16.43 17.02 -5.79
N GLY A 77 15.17 17.03 -5.34
CA GLY A 77 14.01 17.26 -6.19
C GLY A 77 13.31 15.99 -6.66
N ALA A 78 13.58 14.83 -6.05
CA ALA A 78 12.88 13.58 -6.36
C ALA A 78 11.36 13.72 -6.27
N ARG A 79 10.85 14.59 -5.38
CA ARG A 79 9.40 14.84 -5.25
C ARG A 79 8.76 15.39 -6.53
N TRP A 80 9.54 16.11 -7.35
CA TRP A 80 9.03 16.71 -8.57
C TRP A 80 9.17 15.78 -9.77
N CYS A 81 10.27 15.02 -9.84
CA CYS A 81 10.51 14.07 -10.93
C CYS A 81 9.77 12.74 -10.75
N PHE A 82 9.65 12.27 -9.51
CA PHE A 82 9.05 10.98 -9.14
C PHE A 82 8.09 11.11 -7.94
N PRO A 83 7.03 11.93 -8.03
CA PRO A 83 6.13 12.21 -6.91
C PRO A 83 5.52 10.94 -6.30
N ALA A 84 5.15 9.97 -7.13
CA ALA A 84 4.54 8.72 -6.68
C ALA A 84 5.53 7.82 -5.91
N ALA A 85 6.76 7.67 -6.41
CA ALA A 85 7.78 6.86 -5.75
C ALA A 85 8.16 7.44 -4.38
N VAL A 86 8.28 8.77 -4.30
CA VAL A 86 8.53 9.47 -3.02
C VAL A 86 7.38 9.26 -2.05
N LEU A 87 6.12 9.38 -2.49
CA LEU A 87 4.96 9.16 -1.62
C LEU A 87 4.92 7.72 -1.08
N GLN A 88 5.13 6.73 -1.94
CA GLN A 88 5.20 5.33 -1.54
C GLN A 88 6.34 5.07 -0.55
N ALA A 89 7.50 5.70 -0.75
CA ALA A 89 8.62 5.58 0.17
C ALA A 89 8.30 6.19 1.54
N ILE A 90 7.59 7.32 1.60
CA ILE A 90 7.11 7.93 2.84
C ILE A 90 6.13 7.01 3.57
N GLU A 91 5.12 6.48 2.87
CA GLU A 91 4.14 5.59 3.49
C GLU A 91 4.77 4.29 3.99
N LYS A 92 5.72 3.73 3.24
CA LYS A 92 6.49 2.58 3.70
C LYS A 92 7.32 2.90 4.95
N GLN A 93 7.92 4.09 5.02
CA GLN A 93 8.65 4.55 6.21
C GLN A 93 7.73 4.66 7.44
N ASN A 94 6.51 5.18 7.27
CA ASN A 94 5.49 5.27 8.32
C ASN A 94 5.10 3.88 8.82
N ARG A 95 4.88 2.94 7.90
CA ARG A 95 4.56 1.55 8.22
C ARG A 95 5.66 0.89 9.05
N ILE A 96 6.92 0.97 8.61
CA ILE A 96 8.05 0.38 9.34
C ILE A 96 8.16 1.00 10.75
N ALA A 97 7.92 2.31 10.89
CA ALA A 97 7.94 2.96 12.19
C ALA A 97 6.89 2.37 13.14
N ARG A 98 5.67 2.08 12.65
CA ARG A 98 4.62 1.40 13.42
C ARG A 98 4.98 -0.04 13.76
N GLU A 99 5.60 -0.78 12.83
CA GLU A 99 6.06 -2.15 13.07
C GLU A 99 7.14 -2.21 14.16
N LEU A 100 8.12 -1.30 14.11
CA LEU A 100 9.18 -1.18 15.13
C LEU A 100 8.61 -0.82 16.50
N GLN A 101 7.65 0.12 16.55
CA GLN A 101 7.01 0.49 17.80
C GLN A 101 6.13 -0.63 18.35
N GLY A 102 5.47 -1.38 17.46
CA GLY A 102 4.64 -2.54 17.79
C GLY A 102 5.42 -3.81 18.13
N GLY A 103 6.76 -3.77 18.09
CA GLY A 103 7.61 -4.95 18.37
C GLY A 103 7.59 -6.02 17.27
N LEU A 104 7.09 -5.70 16.08
CA LEU A 104 7.06 -6.58 14.90
C LEU A 104 8.42 -6.59 14.20
N LEU A 105 9.47 -7.02 14.91
CA LEU A 105 10.86 -6.85 14.46
C LEU A 105 11.18 -7.58 13.15
N LEU A 106 10.58 -8.74 12.90
CA LEU A 106 10.81 -9.49 11.66
C LEU A 106 10.18 -8.78 10.45
N ASP A 107 8.96 -8.27 10.61
CA ASP A 107 8.28 -7.52 9.55
C ASP A 107 9.02 -6.23 9.24
N ALA A 108 9.42 -5.49 10.28
CA ALA A 108 10.22 -4.29 10.15
C ALA A 108 11.57 -4.56 9.45
N ALA A 109 12.25 -5.66 9.79
CA ALA A 109 13.51 -6.04 9.16
C ALA A 109 13.35 -6.32 7.66
N ASN A 110 12.33 -7.08 7.28
CA ASN A 110 12.03 -7.36 5.87
C ASN A 110 11.68 -6.09 5.11
N ASP A 111 10.82 -5.25 5.69
CA ASP A 111 10.38 -4.01 5.08
C ASP A 111 11.52 -2.99 4.95
N LEU A 112 12.48 -2.97 5.88
CA LEU A 112 13.70 -2.15 5.77
C LEU A 112 14.60 -2.58 4.62
N VAL A 113 14.79 -3.88 4.41
CA VAL A 113 15.57 -4.39 3.28
C VAL A 113 14.93 -3.97 1.96
N ILE A 114 13.61 -4.13 1.84
CA ILE A 114 12.84 -3.72 0.67
C ILE A 114 12.94 -2.20 0.46
N GLN A 115 12.79 -1.42 1.53
CA GLN A 115 12.85 0.04 1.46
C GLN A 115 14.22 0.53 0.99
N ARG A 116 15.32 -0.02 1.52
CA ARG A 116 16.68 0.35 1.10
C ARG A 116 16.90 0.08 -0.39
N LYS A 117 16.45 -1.08 -0.88
CA LYS A 117 16.52 -1.41 -2.32
C LYS A 117 15.76 -0.39 -3.17
N ARG A 118 14.52 -0.05 -2.79
CA ARG A 118 13.70 0.94 -3.49
C ARG A 118 14.31 2.34 -3.50
N LEU A 119 14.88 2.78 -2.38
CA LEU A 119 15.55 4.08 -2.30
C LEU A 119 16.77 4.13 -3.21
N ASN A 120 17.58 3.06 -3.27
CA ASN A 120 18.71 2.99 -4.21
C ASN A 120 18.26 2.98 -5.68
N GLU A 121 17.16 2.29 -6.00
CA GLU A 121 16.59 2.33 -7.36
C GLU A 121 16.10 3.74 -7.72
N LEU A 122 15.46 4.44 -6.77
CA LEU A 122 15.01 5.82 -6.94
C LEU A 122 16.18 6.81 -7.11
N GLU A 123 17.26 6.63 -6.34
CA GLU A 123 18.51 7.40 -6.47
C GLU A 123 19.07 7.29 -7.89
N LEU A 124 19.25 6.07 -8.39
CA LEU A 124 19.76 5.83 -9.76
C LEU A 124 18.85 6.46 -10.84
N GLN A 125 17.53 6.38 -10.66
CA GLN A 125 16.58 7.00 -11.57
C GLN A 125 16.66 8.53 -11.53
N LEU A 126 16.85 9.10 -10.34
CA LEU A 126 17.00 10.53 -10.14
C LEU A 126 18.29 11.07 -10.75
N ASP A 127 19.41 10.39 -10.55
CA ASP A 127 20.69 10.73 -11.17
C ASP A 127 20.57 10.77 -12.70
N TYR A 128 19.93 9.74 -13.25
CA TYR A 128 19.70 9.67 -14.69
C TYR A 128 18.85 10.84 -15.20
N VAL A 129 17.70 11.11 -14.56
CA VAL A 129 16.79 12.17 -15.01
C VAL A 129 17.38 13.56 -14.80
N THR A 130 18.04 13.81 -13.67
CA THR A 130 18.66 15.11 -13.37
C THR A 130 19.84 15.43 -14.30
N SER A 131 20.50 14.40 -14.87
CA SER A 131 21.51 14.59 -15.91
C SER A 131 20.93 15.09 -17.25
N GLN A 132 19.63 14.91 -17.48
CA GLN A 132 18.97 15.21 -18.76
C GLN A 132 17.90 16.31 -18.67
N ALA A 133 17.26 16.49 -17.51
CA ALA A 133 16.14 17.37 -17.29
C ALA A 133 16.20 18.02 -15.89
N ARG A 134 15.45 19.11 -15.70
CA ARG A 134 15.32 19.77 -14.40
C ARG A 134 14.03 19.38 -13.70
N CYS A 135 14.14 18.90 -12.47
CA CYS A 135 13.03 18.58 -11.58
C CYS A 135 12.50 19.86 -10.92
N GLU A 136 11.68 20.64 -11.63
CA GLU A 136 11.14 21.91 -11.11
C GLU A 136 9.75 21.73 -10.49
N PRO A 137 9.44 22.46 -9.40
CA PRO A 137 8.10 22.50 -8.84
C PRO A 137 7.09 23.03 -9.87
N PRO A 138 5.85 22.52 -9.86
CA PRO A 138 4.82 22.97 -10.78
C PRO A 138 4.48 24.44 -10.52
N LYS A 139 4.23 25.19 -11.60
CA LYS A 139 3.94 26.64 -11.55
C LYS A 139 2.70 27.01 -10.73
N ASN A 140 1.80 26.05 -10.49
CA ASN A 140 0.61 26.24 -9.65
C ASN A 140 0.50 25.11 -8.62
N GLU A 141 0.97 25.35 -7.40
CA GLU A 141 0.93 24.38 -6.31
C GLU A 141 -0.49 23.92 -5.96
N SER A 142 -1.49 24.80 -6.05
CA SER A 142 -2.87 24.47 -5.65
C SER A 142 -3.50 23.46 -6.60
N GLN A 143 -3.36 23.66 -7.91
CA GLN A 143 -3.83 22.71 -8.92
C GLN A 143 -3.10 21.38 -8.82
N PHE A 144 -1.78 21.43 -8.60
CA PHE A 144 -0.98 20.22 -8.43
C PHE A 144 -1.39 19.43 -7.18
N ARG A 145 -1.63 20.08 -6.05
CA ARG A 145 -2.11 19.42 -4.82
C ARG A 145 -3.48 18.77 -5.02
N MET A 146 -4.41 19.44 -5.70
CA MET A 146 -5.72 18.86 -6.04
C MET A 146 -5.56 17.63 -6.94
N GLN A 147 -4.70 17.73 -7.96
CA GLN A 147 -4.41 16.62 -8.85
C GLN A 147 -3.77 15.43 -8.11
N LEU A 148 -2.84 15.69 -7.17
CA LEU A 148 -2.24 14.65 -6.33
C LEU A 148 -3.28 13.96 -5.45
N SER A 149 -4.13 14.71 -4.75
CA SER A 149 -5.16 14.14 -3.88
C SER A 149 -6.15 13.24 -4.64
N MET A 150 -6.40 13.57 -5.91
CA MET A 150 -7.25 12.75 -6.78
C MET A 150 -6.55 11.47 -7.23
N ILE A 151 -5.25 11.54 -7.59
CA ILE A 151 -4.46 10.36 -7.96
C ILE A 151 -4.32 9.42 -6.76
N GLU A 152 -4.14 9.96 -5.56
CA GLU A 152 -4.12 9.20 -4.30
C GLU A 152 -5.43 8.44 -4.08
N LEU A 153 -6.58 9.13 -4.19
CA LEU A 153 -7.89 8.48 -4.13
C LEU A 153 -8.06 7.38 -5.18
N LEU A 154 -7.63 7.62 -6.43
CA LEU A 154 -7.68 6.62 -7.48
C LEU A 154 -6.82 5.40 -7.16
N TYR A 155 -5.61 5.63 -6.62
CA TYR A 155 -4.70 4.56 -6.25
C TYR A 155 -5.32 3.65 -5.18
N ASP A 156 -5.93 4.25 -4.16
CA ASP A 156 -6.58 3.52 -3.05
C ASP A 156 -7.78 2.70 -3.51
N LEU A 157 -8.58 3.23 -4.45
CA LEU A 157 -9.70 2.49 -5.05
C LEU A 157 -9.21 1.33 -5.94
N LEU A 158 -8.17 1.57 -6.73
CA LEU A 158 -7.72 0.64 -7.76
C LEU A 158 -6.81 -0.47 -7.22
N ASN A 159 -6.13 -0.26 -6.09
CA ASN A 159 -5.10 -1.18 -5.58
C ASN A 159 -5.45 -1.78 -4.20
N VAL A 160 -6.72 -2.12 -3.98
CA VAL A 160 -7.18 -2.81 -2.76
C VAL A 160 -6.77 -4.29 -2.73
N ASP A 161 -6.71 -4.87 -1.53
CA ASP A 161 -6.47 -6.30 -1.33
C ASP A 161 -7.69 -7.18 -1.69
N ASN A 162 -7.46 -8.50 -1.82
CA ASN A 162 -8.49 -9.52 -2.04
C ASN A 162 -9.34 -9.32 -3.31
N GLN A 163 -8.65 -9.07 -4.42
CA GLN A 163 -9.25 -8.76 -5.72
C GLN A 163 -9.80 -10.00 -6.45
N PHE A 164 -9.20 -11.17 -6.24
CA PHE A 164 -9.51 -12.41 -6.95
C PHE A 164 -9.54 -13.62 -6.02
N ALA A 165 -10.37 -14.61 -6.35
CA ALA A 165 -10.30 -15.92 -5.71
C ALA A 165 -9.02 -16.68 -6.11
N LYS A 166 -8.62 -17.67 -5.29
CA LYS A 166 -7.48 -18.54 -5.59
C LYS A 166 -7.71 -19.25 -6.92
N ASN A 167 -6.69 -19.23 -7.76
CA ASN A 167 -6.71 -19.83 -9.09
C ASN A 167 -7.84 -19.37 -10.03
N SER A 168 -8.31 -18.13 -9.85
CA SER A 168 -9.40 -17.57 -10.64
C SER A 168 -9.01 -16.22 -11.24
N THR A 169 -9.63 -15.91 -12.38
CA THR A 169 -9.67 -14.58 -12.99
C THR A 169 -10.94 -13.82 -12.61
N GLU A 170 -11.85 -14.43 -11.85
CA GLU A 170 -13.08 -13.79 -11.39
C GLU A 170 -12.78 -12.72 -10.34
N VAL A 171 -13.30 -11.52 -10.60
CA VAL A 171 -13.14 -10.35 -9.73
C VAL A 171 -14.13 -10.44 -8.57
N ASN A 172 -13.64 -10.18 -7.37
CA ASN A 172 -14.46 -10.05 -6.17
C ASN A 172 -15.51 -8.93 -6.32
N PRO A 173 -16.79 -9.16 -6.01
CA PRO A 173 -17.84 -8.12 -6.10
C PRO A 173 -17.51 -6.83 -5.35
N LYS A 174 -16.81 -6.89 -4.21
CA LYS A 174 -16.36 -5.70 -3.48
C LYS A 174 -15.37 -4.89 -4.32
N TYR A 175 -14.39 -5.56 -4.93
CA TYR A 175 -13.42 -4.91 -5.81
C TYR A 175 -14.09 -4.32 -7.07
N MET A 176 -15.09 -5.00 -7.62
CA MET A 176 -15.89 -4.47 -8.72
C MET A 176 -16.58 -3.13 -8.38
N GLY A 177 -17.01 -2.95 -7.12
CA GLY A 177 -17.53 -1.66 -6.63
C GLY A 177 -16.49 -0.54 -6.68
N HIS A 178 -15.27 -0.82 -6.21
CA HIS A 178 -14.17 0.14 -6.29
C HIS A 178 -13.77 0.48 -7.73
N LEU A 179 -13.75 -0.51 -8.64
CA LEU A 179 -13.52 -0.27 -10.06
C LEU A 179 -14.59 0.64 -10.69
N ALA A 180 -15.86 0.50 -10.28
CA ALA A 180 -16.95 1.36 -10.75
C ALA A 180 -16.80 2.80 -10.27
N GLU A 181 -16.40 2.99 -9.01
CA GLU A 181 -16.12 4.31 -8.44
C GLU A 181 -14.93 4.98 -9.12
N ALA A 182 -13.81 4.26 -9.26
CA ALA A 182 -12.63 4.76 -9.95
C ALA A 182 -12.94 5.11 -11.42
N ALA A 183 -13.72 4.30 -12.12
CA ALA A 183 -14.14 4.59 -13.50
C ALA A 183 -14.97 5.88 -13.59
N ASN A 184 -15.80 6.20 -12.60
CA ASN A 184 -16.53 7.47 -12.58
C ASN A 184 -15.59 8.68 -12.47
N ILE A 185 -14.55 8.59 -11.65
CA ILE A 185 -13.54 9.64 -11.51
C ILE A 185 -12.72 9.77 -12.82
N LEU A 186 -12.30 8.65 -13.41
CA LEU A 186 -11.48 8.60 -14.64
C LEU A 186 -12.22 9.10 -15.88
N LYS A 187 -13.56 8.96 -15.92
CA LYS A 187 -14.39 9.54 -17.00
C LYS A 187 -14.39 11.06 -16.98
N GLN A 188 -14.28 11.69 -15.80
CA GLN A 188 -14.21 13.14 -15.67
C GLN A 188 -12.79 13.69 -15.94
N ASN A 189 -11.80 12.80 -16.01
CA ASN A 189 -10.39 13.15 -16.14
C ASN A 189 -9.78 12.41 -17.33
N GLU A 190 -10.05 12.90 -18.53
CA GLU A 190 -9.64 12.26 -19.79
C GLU A 190 -8.13 12.20 -20.00
N SER A 191 -7.35 12.99 -19.26
CA SER A 191 -5.90 13.06 -19.38
C SER A 191 -5.12 11.91 -18.75
N LEU A 192 -5.81 10.93 -18.15
CA LEU A 192 -5.22 9.84 -17.39
C LEU A 192 -5.36 8.50 -18.12
N ASP A 193 -4.29 7.75 -18.24
CA ASP A 193 -4.27 6.37 -18.75
C ASP A 193 -3.97 5.40 -17.62
N LEU A 194 -4.29 4.13 -17.84
CA LEU A 194 -4.06 3.05 -16.88
C LEU A 194 -3.12 2.00 -17.46
N ILE A 195 -2.11 1.60 -16.68
CA ILE A 195 -1.41 0.32 -16.89
C ILE A 195 -1.90 -0.66 -15.84
N VAL A 196 -2.47 -1.76 -16.29
CA VAL A 196 -3.04 -2.81 -15.46
C VAL A 196 -2.09 -4.01 -15.52
N THR A 197 -1.33 -4.23 -14.45
CA THR A 197 -0.33 -5.29 -14.37
C THR A 197 -0.84 -6.44 -13.53
N GLY A 198 -0.94 -7.62 -14.13
CA GLY A 198 -1.28 -8.85 -13.42
C GLY A 198 -0.07 -9.51 -12.75
N HIS A 199 -0.29 -10.00 -11.53
CA HIS A 199 0.67 -10.78 -10.76
C HIS A 199 0.08 -12.15 -10.38
N ALA A 200 0.96 -13.14 -10.31
CA ALA A 200 0.68 -14.47 -9.79
C ALA A 200 1.57 -14.75 -8.57
N ASP A 201 1.13 -15.67 -7.72
CA ASP A 201 2.00 -16.21 -6.68
C ASP A 201 2.99 -17.21 -7.29
N ALA A 202 4.05 -17.56 -6.56
CA ALA A 202 5.11 -18.47 -7.03
C ALA A 202 4.67 -19.94 -7.17
N SER A 203 3.37 -20.24 -7.02
CA SER A 203 2.87 -21.61 -7.10
C SER A 203 2.48 -21.93 -8.53
N GLY A 204 3.17 -22.89 -9.15
CA GLY A 204 2.84 -23.36 -10.50
C GLY A 204 4.00 -23.21 -11.46
N SER A 205 3.72 -23.34 -12.76
CA SER A 205 4.74 -23.09 -13.79
C SER A 205 4.68 -21.63 -14.23
N GLU A 206 5.83 -21.06 -14.58
CA GLU A 206 5.96 -19.69 -15.08
C GLU A 206 4.96 -19.39 -16.23
N THR A 207 4.83 -20.31 -17.19
CA THR A 207 3.90 -20.16 -18.32
C THR A 207 2.43 -20.13 -17.90
N TYR A 208 2.08 -20.89 -16.86
CA TYR A 208 0.74 -20.89 -16.27
C TYR A 208 0.48 -19.58 -15.54
N ASN A 209 1.43 -19.17 -14.70
CA ASN A 209 1.35 -17.96 -13.88
C ASN A 209 1.26 -16.70 -14.74
N ASN A 210 2.00 -16.63 -15.85
CA ASN A 210 1.86 -15.55 -16.83
C ASN A 210 0.47 -15.51 -17.48
N LYS A 211 -0.10 -16.66 -17.86
CA LYS A 211 -1.46 -16.70 -18.43
C LYS A 211 -2.53 -16.28 -17.42
N LEU A 212 -2.42 -16.74 -16.18
CA LEU A 212 -3.35 -16.41 -15.11
C LEU A 212 -3.29 -14.92 -14.76
N ALA A 213 -2.08 -14.38 -14.58
CA ALA A 213 -1.84 -12.97 -14.33
C ALA A 213 -2.39 -12.09 -15.46
N LEU A 214 -2.12 -12.43 -16.72
CA LEU A 214 -2.67 -11.70 -17.87
C LEU A 214 -4.20 -11.77 -17.92
N GLY A 215 -4.77 -12.94 -17.59
CA GLY A 215 -6.23 -13.12 -17.52
C GLY A 215 -6.88 -12.19 -16.49
N ARG A 216 -6.25 -12.03 -15.32
CA ARG A 216 -6.71 -11.09 -14.28
C ARG A 216 -6.65 -9.64 -14.74
N ALA A 217 -5.54 -9.23 -15.34
CA ALA A 217 -5.39 -7.88 -15.88
C ALA A 217 -6.47 -7.56 -16.94
N LYS A 218 -6.71 -8.49 -17.86
CA LYS A 218 -7.77 -8.36 -18.89
C LYS A 218 -9.18 -8.34 -18.30
N GLN A 219 -9.43 -9.06 -17.21
CA GLN A 219 -10.73 -9.02 -16.56
C GLN A 219 -10.99 -7.65 -15.92
N VAL A 220 -9.98 -7.04 -15.32
CA VAL A 220 -10.07 -5.68 -14.77
C VAL A 220 -10.28 -4.65 -15.88
N GLU A 221 -9.50 -4.72 -16.97
CA GLU A 221 -9.68 -3.92 -18.17
C GLU A 221 -11.13 -4.00 -18.70
N ARG A 222 -11.68 -5.22 -18.77
CA ARG A 222 -13.06 -5.44 -19.20
C ARG A 222 -14.08 -4.76 -18.29
N TYR A 223 -13.93 -4.84 -16.97
CA TYR A 223 -14.85 -4.18 -16.04
C TYR A 223 -14.76 -2.65 -16.14
N LEU A 224 -13.55 -2.09 -16.17
CA LEU A 224 -13.34 -0.65 -16.36
C LEU A 224 -13.96 -0.16 -17.68
N THR A 225 -13.84 -0.96 -18.74
CA THR A 225 -14.49 -0.69 -20.04
C THR A 225 -16.02 -0.70 -19.92
N ILE A 226 -16.59 -1.70 -19.24
CA ILE A 226 -18.04 -1.80 -18.97
C ILE A 226 -18.56 -0.58 -18.20
N PHE A 227 -17.75 -0.04 -17.28
CA PHE A 227 -18.10 1.16 -16.51
C PHE A 227 -17.89 2.47 -17.28
N GLY A 228 -17.48 2.38 -18.55
CA GLY A 228 -17.46 3.48 -19.51
C GLY A 228 -16.07 4.08 -19.75
N LEU A 229 -14.99 3.42 -19.32
CA LEU A 229 -13.64 3.84 -19.70
C LEU A 229 -13.32 3.36 -21.12
N SER A 230 -12.66 4.21 -21.90
CA SER A 230 -12.26 3.86 -23.26
C SER A 230 -11.17 2.78 -23.25
N PRO A 231 -11.27 1.68 -24.03
CA PRO A 231 -10.24 0.63 -24.06
C PRO A 231 -8.84 1.15 -24.42
N GLN A 232 -8.75 2.19 -25.25
CA GLN A 232 -7.48 2.78 -25.65
C GLN A 232 -6.72 3.43 -24.49
N ARG A 233 -7.41 3.76 -23.38
CA ARG A 233 -6.81 4.33 -22.16
C ARG A 233 -6.33 3.27 -21.17
N ILE A 234 -6.44 1.99 -21.51
CA ILE A 234 -6.09 0.88 -20.62
C ILE A 234 -5.08 -0.03 -21.33
N LYS A 235 -3.95 -0.30 -20.68
CA LYS A 235 -2.94 -1.25 -21.14
C LYS A 235 -2.83 -2.40 -20.16
N ALA A 236 -3.34 -3.58 -20.51
CA ALA A 236 -3.21 -4.79 -19.71
C ALA A 236 -1.90 -5.53 -20.02
N VAL A 237 -1.09 -5.78 -18.98
CA VAL A 237 0.18 -6.52 -19.05
C VAL A 237 0.27 -7.57 -17.94
N SER A 238 1.24 -8.47 -18.05
CA SER A 238 1.53 -9.51 -17.05
C SER A 238 3.01 -9.59 -16.78
N VAL A 239 3.35 -9.77 -15.51
CA VAL A 239 4.70 -10.13 -15.06
C VAL A 239 4.77 -11.52 -14.44
N GLY A 240 3.63 -12.24 -14.41
CA GLY A 240 3.54 -13.56 -13.80
C GLY A 240 3.97 -13.52 -12.34
N GLU A 241 4.87 -14.42 -11.94
CA GLU A 241 5.40 -14.53 -10.58
C GLU A 241 6.72 -13.74 -10.37
N THR A 242 7.26 -13.12 -11.42
CA THR A 242 8.62 -12.55 -11.42
C THR A 242 8.80 -11.30 -10.56
N VAL A 243 7.69 -10.63 -10.20
CA VAL A 243 7.69 -9.42 -9.38
C VAL A 243 6.74 -9.59 -8.17
N PRO A 244 7.16 -10.35 -7.14
CA PRO A 244 6.38 -10.50 -5.91
C PRO A 244 6.34 -9.19 -5.11
N LEU A 245 5.25 -8.93 -4.37
CA LEU A 245 5.19 -7.80 -3.42
C LEU A 245 5.88 -8.16 -2.11
N PHE A 246 5.70 -9.41 -1.68
CA PHE A 246 6.38 -9.98 -0.54
C PHE A 246 7.05 -11.28 -0.97
N GLU A 247 8.30 -11.44 -0.59
CA GLU A 247 9.00 -12.71 -0.77
C GLU A 247 8.50 -13.73 0.26
N GLY A 248 8.43 -15.00 -0.15
CA GLY A 248 8.03 -16.08 0.73
C GLY A 248 6.89 -16.94 0.18
N GLU A 249 6.66 -18.03 0.91
CA GLU A 249 5.83 -19.15 0.47
C GLU A 249 4.66 -19.45 1.42
N ASN A 250 4.44 -18.63 2.45
CA ASN A 250 3.28 -18.81 3.31
C ASN A 250 1.98 -18.41 2.58
N ASP A 251 0.82 -18.91 3.04
CA ASP A 251 -0.46 -18.70 2.35
C ASP A 251 -0.89 -17.22 2.30
N GLU A 252 -0.52 -16.45 3.31
CA GLU A 252 -0.78 -15.00 3.43
C GLU A 252 0.00 -14.23 2.36
N THR A 253 1.32 -14.45 2.25
CA THR A 253 2.18 -13.89 1.20
C THR A 253 1.70 -14.28 -0.20
N ARG A 254 1.31 -15.55 -0.39
CA ARG A 254 0.72 -16.00 -1.67
C ARG A 254 -0.57 -15.24 -1.98
N LEU A 255 -1.44 -15.00 -1.00
CA LEU A 255 -2.66 -14.22 -1.20
C LEU A 255 -2.36 -12.80 -1.67
N THR A 256 -1.41 -12.13 -1.02
CA THR A 256 -1.00 -10.76 -1.38
C THR A 256 -0.29 -10.68 -2.74
N ASN A 257 0.39 -11.75 -3.15
CA ASN A 257 1.01 -11.84 -4.47
C ASN A 257 0.00 -12.12 -5.61
N ARG A 258 -1.20 -12.64 -5.30
CA ARG A 258 -2.30 -12.79 -6.25
C ARG A 258 -3.07 -11.48 -6.43
N ARG A 259 -2.45 -10.51 -7.10
CA ARG A 259 -3.02 -9.17 -7.29
C ARG A 259 -2.95 -8.69 -8.73
N VAL A 260 -3.67 -7.63 -8.99
CA VAL A 260 -3.48 -6.70 -10.09
C VAL A 260 -3.06 -5.37 -9.47
N SER A 261 -1.97 -4.82 -9.99
CA SER A 261 -1.55 -3.46 -9.69
C SER A 261 -1.95 -2.56 -10.85
N ILE A 262 -2.49 -1.38 -10.54
CA ILE A 262 -2.93 -0.40 -11.54
C ILE A 262 -2.16 0.90 -11.31
N GLU A 263 -1.43 1.31 -12.33
CA GLU A 263 -0.72 2.58 -12.38
C GLU A 263 -1.53 3.60 -13.19
N VAL A 264 -1.65 4.80 -12.64
CA VAL A 264 -2.32 5.94 -13.29
C VAL A 264 -1.25 6.84 -13.92
N ILE A 265 -1.35 7.07 -15.22
CA ILE A 265 -0.36 7.81 -16.01
C ILE A 265 -1.01 9.05 -16.61
N SER A 266 -0.38 10.22 -16.49
CA SER A 266 -0.83 11.42 -17.22
C SER A 266 -0.28 11.43 -18.65
N HIS A 267 -1.09 11.82 -19.64
CA HIS A 267 -0.64 12.01 -21.03
C HIS A 267 0.56 12.96 -21.15
N GLU A 268 0.70 13.96 -20.27
CA GLU A 268 1.86 14.88 -20.27
C GLU A 268 3.17 14.17 -19.88
N ASN A 269 3.09 13.09 -19.09
CA ASN A 269 4.24 12.27 -18.71
C ASN A 269 4.55 11.19 -19.76
N ALA A 270 3.53 10.65 -20.44
CA ALA A 270 3.72 9.68 -21.52
C ALA A 270 4.51 10.26 -22.72
N ALA A 271 4.28 11.54 -23.07
CA ALA A 271 5.07 12.23 -24.11
C ALA A 271 6.55 12.42 -23.73
N LYS A 272 6.87 12.45 -22.43
CA LYS A 272 8.26 12.52 -21.93
C LYS A 272 8.92 11.13 -21.81
N MET A 273 8.13 10.08 -21.59
CA MET A 273 8.62 8.69 -21.52
C MET A 273 8.69 7.97 -22.88
N GLY A 274 8.00 8.48 -23.91
CA GLY A 274 7.96 7.91 -25.27
C GLY A 274 9.26 8.01 -26.09
N GLY A 275 10.40 8.31 -25.47
CA GLY A 275 11.72 8.31 -26.10
C GLY A 275 12.52 7.01 -25.91
N ALA A 276 12.07 6.08 -25.07
CA ALA A 276 12.78 4.82 -24.82
C ALA A 276 11.82 3.70 -24.41
N LEU A 277 11.33 2.95 -25.41
CA LEU A 277 11.04 1.52 -25.33
C LEU A 277 11.45 0.87 -26.65
#